data_AF-K0J3C6-F1
#
_entry.id   AF-K0J3C6-F1
#
_cell.length_a   1.000
_cell.length_b   1.000
_cell.length_c   1.000
_cell.angle_alpha   90.00
_cell.angle_beta   90.00
_cell.angle_gamma   90.00
#
_symmetry.space_group_name_H-M   'P 1'
#
loop_
_entity.id
_entity.type
_entity.pdbx_description
1 polymer ?
#
loop_
_entity_poly.entity_id
_entity_poly.type
_entity_poly.pdbx_seq_one_letter_code
_entity_poly.pdbx_strand_id
1 'polypeptide(L)'
;MRRASMDRQNNAGSSGVLATIVYWAIPAGSLYVAHYILVPSFVERTRQPYLVAYLMAWVTSMVLFFVAALVAYRVEGNPFEWKTFAVRYRLGNMGGRDWIWTIGVFGFVIASYFGLGFTASWLARWSLFAPHPIFPPEFGPGGADARIQGTFMGAAITGLGWVAIVYLFGWFFNIAGEELWFRGYILPRQEKAFGKHAWIANGLMFTLNHIWQPWNLLLILPGALAGAFAVQRRKNTWILIISHGLANAIALVVIILNAFGFVV
;
A
#
# COMPACT_ATOMS: atom_id res chain seq x y z
N MET A 1 -8.51 29.50 14.57
CA MET A 1 -7.69 28.28 14.30
C MET A 1 -7.98 27.61 12.95
N ARG A 2 -9.24 27.41 12.51
CA ARG A 2 -9.57 26.78 11.21
C ARG A 2 -8.97 27.47 9.96
N ARG A 3 -8.87 28.81 9.95
CA ARG A 3 -8.31 29.58 8.81
C ARG A 3 -6.82 29.29 8.59
N ALA A 4 -6.01 29.38 9.65
CA ALA A 4 -4.57 29.10 9.58
C ALA A 4 -4.21 27.63 9.27
N SER A 5 -5.11 26.68 9.56
CA SER A 5 -4.96 25.27 9.12
C SER A 5 -5.36 25.06 7.66
N MET A 6 -6.36 25.81 7.17
CA MET A 6 -6.75 25.79 5.75
C MET A 6 -5.69 26.46 4.86
N ASP A 7 -5.10 27.57 5.30
CA ASP A 7 -4.06 28.29 4.56
C ASP A 7 -2.80 27.42 4.35
N ARG A 8 -2.42 26.59 5.33
CA ARG A 8 -1.28 25.66 5.18
C ARG A 8 -1.57 24.47 4.27
N GLN A 9 -2.80 23.94 4.27
CA GLN A 9 -3.21 22.95 3.25
C GLN A 9 -3.21 23.59 1.85
N ASN A 10 -3.53 24.89 1.75
CA ASN A 10 -3.49 25.65 0.52
C ASN A 10 -2.08 26.02 0.03
N ASN A 11 -1.04 25.95 0.88
CA ASN A 11 0.35 26.19 0.46
C ASN A 11 1.03 25.01 -0.26
N ALA A 12 0.45 23.80 -0.26
CA ALA A 12 1.02 22.71 -1.06
C ALA A 12 1.02 23.06 -2.56
N GLY A 13 2.10 22.79 -3.30
CA GLY A 13 2.11 23.02 -4.75
C GLY A 13 1.04 22.20 -5.47
N SER A 14 0.61 22.63 -6.66
CA SER A 14 -0.29 21.83 -7.52
C SER A 14 0.48 20.64 -8.11
N SER A 15 -0.17 19.48 -8.19
CA SER A 15 0.36 18.31 -8.91
C SER A 15 -0.51 18.03 -10.13
N GLY A 16 -0.17 18.63 -11.26
CA GLY A 16 -0.78 18.31 -12.55
C GLY A 16 -0.40 16.90 -13.04
N VAL A 17 -0.72 16.61 -14.30
CA VAL A 17 -0.49 15.28 -14.91
C VAL A 17 0.97 14.85 -14.82
N LEU A 18 1.91 15.70 -15.25
CA LEU A 18 3.34 15.36 -15.25
C LEU A 18 3.87 15.05 -13.84
N ALA A 19 3.55 15.89 -12.86
CA ALA A 19 3.96 15.66 -11.48
C ALA A 19 3.35 14.37 -10.91
N THR A 20 2.08 14.10 -11.22
CA THR A 20 1.42 12.84 -10.85
C THR A 20 2.15 11.63 -11.42
N ILE A 21 2.55 11.68 -12.69
CA ILE A 21 3.32 10.60 -13.33
C ILE A 21 4.67 10.40 -12.64
N VAL A 22 5.40 11.46 -12.33
CA VAL A 22 6.71 11.36 -11.67
C VAL A 22 6.59 10.78 -10.25
N TYR A 23 5.63 11.25 -9.46
CA TYR A 23 5.40 10.75 -8.10
C TYR A 23 4.98 9.28 -8.05
N TRP A 24 4.52 8.75 -9.18
CA TRP A 24 4.16 7.34 -9.34
C TRP A 24 5.30 6.50 -9.92
N ALA A 25 5.91 6.95 -11.01
CA ALA A 25 6.84 6.15 -11.79
C ALA A 25 8.07 5.74 -10.99
N ILE A 26 8.56 6.62 -10.11
CA ILE A 26 9.71 6.32 -9.25
C ILE A 26 9.39 5.19 -8.26
N PRO A 27 8.35 5.30 -7.39
CA PRO A 27 8.02 4.20 -6.50
C PRO A 27 7.59 2.91 -7.23
N ALA A 28 6.75 3.01 -8.26
CA ALA A 28 6.28 1.86 -9.02
C ALA A 28 7.44 1.12 -9.72
N GLY A 29 8.34 1.88 -10.34
CA GLY A 29 9.57 1.35 -10.95
C GLY A 29 10.50 0.72 -9.91
N SER A 30 10.63 1.33 -8.73
CA SER A 30 11.45 0.78 -7.63
C SER A 30 10.91 -0.56 -7.14
N LEU A 31 9.58 -0.65 -6.93
CA LEU A 31 8.92 -1.91 -6.56
C LEU A 31 9.08 -2.98 -7.65
N TYR A 32 8.92 -2.60 -8.92
CA TYR A 32 9.11 -3.51 -10.04
C TYR A 32 10.55 -4.04 -10.09
N VAL A 33 11.55 -3.16 -10.03
CA VAL A 33 12.97 -3.55 -9.99
C VAL A 33 13.24 -4.46 -8.78
N ALA A 34 12.72 -4.11 -7.61
CA ALA A 34 12.90 -4.90 -6.40
C ALA A 34 12.35 -6.34 -6.58
N HIS A 35 11.13 -6.48 -7.08
CA HIS A 35 10.44 -7.78 -7.10
C HIS A 35 10.61 -8.59 -8.40
N TYR A 36 10.86 -7.97 -9.55
CA TYR A 36 11.08 -8.68 -10.82
C TYR A 36 12.56 -8.86 -11.18
N ILE A 37 13.46 -8.10 -10.57
CA ILE A 37 14.89 -8.18 -10.89
C ILE A 37 15.69 -8.62 -9.68
N LEU A 38 15.64 -7.85 -8.58
CA LEU A 38 16.53 -8.10 -7.43
C LEU A 38 16.16 -9.37 -6.68
N VAL A 39 14.87 -9.59 -6.39
CA VAL A 39 14.41 -10.78 -5.68
C VAL A 39 14.70 -12.06 -6.49
N PRO A 40 14.29 -12.20 -7.76
CA PRO A 40 14.64 -13.37 -8.58
C PRO A 40 16.16 -13.60 -8.69
N SER A 41 16.94 -12.53 -8.94
CA SER A 41 18.40 -12.63 -9.02
C SER A 41 19.02 -13.14 -7.72
N PHE A 42 18.50 -12.73 -6.56
CA PHE A 42 18.95 -13.23 -5.27
C PHE A 42 18.63 -14.71 -5.11
N VAL A 43 17.40 -15.14 -5.42
CA VAL A 43 16.99 -16.55 -5.31
C VAL A 43 17.85 -17.45 -6.21
N GLU A 44 18.07 -17.05 -7.46
CA GLU A 44 18.86 -17.82 -8.41
C GLU A 44 20.33 -17.96 -8.00
N ARG A 45 20.95 -16.87 -7.50
CA ARG A 45 22.37 -16.84 -7.14
C ARG A 45 22.67 -17.49 -5.80
N THR A 46 21.79 -17.30 -4.82
CA THR A 46 22.05 -17.74 -3.43
C THR A 46 21.37 -19.06 -3.08
N ARG A 47 20.34 -19.46 -3.84
CA ARG A 47 19.47 -20.61 -3.54
C ARG A 47 18.78 -20.52 -2.17
N GLN A 48 18.78 -19.34 -1.54
CA GLN A 48 18.05 -19.08 -0.31
C GLN A 48 16.54 -18.97 -0.61
N PRO A 49 15.67 -19.21 0.38
CA PRO A 49 14.23 -19.10 0.19
C PRO A 49 13.80 -17.71 -0.29
N TYR A 50 12.79 -17.67 -1.16
CA TYR A 50 12.22 -16.44 -1.71
C TYR A 50 11.80 -15.45 -0.61
N LEU A 51 11.31 -15.98 0.51
CA LEU A 51 10.95 -15.22 1.70
C LEU A 51 12.01 -14.18 2.12
N VAL A 52 13.29 -14.55 2.15
CA VAL A 52 14.36 -13.68 2.67
C VAL A 52 14.51 -12.45 1.77
N ALA A 53 14.64 -12.67 0.46
CA ALA A 53 14.74 -11.59 -0.50
C ALA A 53 13.48 -10.74 -0.54
N TYR A 54 12.30 -11.36 -0.44
CA TYR A 54 11.04 -10.66 -0.40
C TYR A 54 10.96 -9.72 0.80
N LEU A 55 11.25 -10.19 2.01
CA LEU A 55 11.20 -9.35 3.21
C LEU A 55 12.19 -8.19 3.10
N MET A 56 13.40 -8.42 2.61
CA MET A 56 14.36 -7.34 2.38
C MET A 56 13.83 -6.30 1.38
N ALA A 57 13.36 -6.74 0.22
CA ALA A 57 12.87 -5.88 -0.86
C ALA A 57 11.62 -5.11 -0.46
N TRP A 58 10.62 -5.81 0.07
CA TRP A 58 9.34 -5.24 0.45
C TRP A 58 9.48 -4.27 1.62
N VAL A 59 10.11 -4.68 2.73
CA VAL A 59 10.28 -3.81 3.91
C VAL A 59 11.06 -2.54 3.53
N THR A 60 12.15 -2.69 2.76
CA THR A 60 12.94 -1.53 2.31
C THR A 60 12.08 -0.58 1.48
N SER A 61 11.31 -1.10 0.53
CA SER A 61 10.43 -0.28 -0.31
C SER A 61 9.38 0.46 0.52
N MET A 62 8.78 -0.21 1.51
CA MET A 62 7.79 0.40 2.40
C MET A 62 8.39 1.51 3.28
N VAL A 63 9.59 1.29 3.81
CA VAL A 63 10.33 2.32 4.55
C VAL A 63 10.65 3.51 3.64
N LEU A 64 11.03 3.27 2.38
CA LEU A 64 11.30 4.35 1.42
C LEU A 64 10.05 5.17 1.10
N PHE A 65 8.85 4.59 1.02
CA PHE A 65 7.61 5.37 0.91
C PHE A 65 7.43 6.33 2.09
N PHE A 66 7.63 5.81 3.31
CA PHE A 66 7.51 6.61 4.52
C PHE A 66 8.55 7.75 4.56
N VAL A 67 9.81 7.44 4.26
CA VAL A 67 10.88 8.44 4.17
C VAL A 67 10.58 9.47 3.07
N ALA A 68 10.12 9.04 1.89
CA ALA A 68 9.75 9.94 0.81
C ALA A 68 8.64 10.92 1.24
N ALA A 69 7.63 10.45 1.98
CA ALA A 69 6.62 11.31 2.55
C ALA A 69 7.24 12.34 3.52
N LEU A 70 8.10 11.93 4.46
CA LEU A 70 8.74 12.85 5.40
C LEU A 70 9.67 13.86 4.72
N VAL A 71 10.45 13.44 3.71
CA VAL A 71 11.31 14.31 2.92
C VAL A 71 10.46 15.32 2.17
N ALA A 72 9.38 14.88 1.52
CA ALA A 72 8.51 15.75 0.75
C ALA A 72 7.79 16.77 1.64
N TYR A 73 7.41 16.40 2.86
CA TYR A 73 6.94 17.34 3.89
C TYR A 73 7.96 18.43 4.18
N ARG A 74 9.25 18.06 4.26
CA ARG A 74 10.31 18.98 4.63
C ARG A 74 10.79 19.87 3.49
N VAL A 75 10.77 19.36 2.27
CA VAL A 75 11.02 20.12 1.02
C VAL A 75 9.95 21.19 0.79
N GLU A 76 8.71 20.97 1.26
CA GLU A 76 7.68 22.02 1.29
C GLU A 76 7.97 23.16 2.29
N GLY A 77 9.06 23.09 3.06
CA GLY A 77 9.45 24.12 4.03
C GLY A 77 8.70 24.07 5.36
N ASN A 78 7.97 22.98 5.63
CA ASN A 78 7.24 22.84 6.89
C ASN A 78 8.17 22.63 8.10
N PRO A 79 7.82 23.16 9.29
CA PRO A 79 8.60 22.96 10.53
C PRO A 79 8.47 21.52 11.05
N PHE A 80 9.43 21.09 11.88
CA PHE A 80 9.33 19.84 12.64
C PHE A 80 8.39 20.00 13.85
N GLU A 81 7.08 20.07 13.58
CA GLU A 81 6.04 20.17 14.61
C GLU A 81 4.87 19.23 14.27
N TRP A 82 4.50 18.36 15.21
CA TRP A 82 3.42 17.38 15.03
C TRP A 82 2.11 18.02 14.56
N LYS A 83 1.71 19.15 15.15
CA LYS A 83 0.47 19.84 14.78
C LYS A 83 0.46 20.26 13.31
N THR A 84 1.58 20.78 12.81
CA THR A 84 1.71 21.19 11.40
C THR A 84 1.74 19.96 10.48
N PHE A 85 2.45 18.90 10.89
CA PHE A 85 2.49 17.63 10.17
C PHE A 85 1.09 17.01 10.04
N ALA A 86 0.38 16.87 11.16
CA ALA A 86 -0.95 16.30 11.20
C ALA A 86 -1.95 17.08 10.35
N VAL A 87 -1.90 18.42 10.36
CA VAL A 87 -2.74 19.25 9.47
C VAL A 87 -2.40 19.02 8.00
N ARG A 88 -1.11 18.96 7.65
CA ARG A 88 -0.66 18.78 6.25
C ARG A 88 -1.03 17.41 5.69
N TYR A 89 -0.89 16.35 6.48
CA TYR A 89 -1.22 14.97 6.11
C TYR A 89 -2.67 14.57 6.42
N ARG A 90 -3.49 15.52 6.91
CA ARG A 90 -4.91 15.30 7.25
C ARG A 90 -5.11 14.23 8.33
N LEU A 91 -4.23 14.18 9.32
CA LEU A 91 -4.28 13.29 10.47
C LEU A 91 -5.08 13.94 11.61
N GLY A 92 -6.34 14.28 11.34
CA GLY A 92 -7.25 14.93 12.30
C GLY A 92 -7.99 13.93 13.21
N ASN A 93 -8.81 14.44 14.13
CA ASN A 93 -9.63 13.60 14.97
C ASN A 93 -10.69 12.84 14.15
N MET A 94 -10.95 11.58 14.52
CA MET A 94 -11.98 10.73 13.91
C MET A 94 -13.37 11.07 14.49
N GLY A 95 -14.22 11.70 13.69
CA GLY A 95 -15.64 11.90 14.05
C GLY A 95 -16.50 10.67 13.71
N GLY A 96 -17.73 10.60 14.24
CA GLY A 96 -18.63 9.47 13.99
C GLY A 96 -18.89 9.19 12.50
N ARG A 97 -19.00 10.23 11.67
CA ARG A 97 -19.09 10.06 10.21
C ARG A 97 -17.83 9.42 9.62
N ASP A 98 -16.64 9.80 10.09
CA ASP A 98 -15.38 9.26 9.57
C ASP A 98 -15.23 7.77 9.91
N TRP A 99 -15.73 7.33 11.07
CA TRP A 99 -15.83 5.92 11.43
C TRP A 99 -16.80 5.15 10.51
N ILE A 100 -17.97 5.72 10.18
CA ILE A 100 -18.89 5.12 9.21
C ILE A 100 -18.19 4.96 7.85
N TRP A 101 -17.46 5.98 7.38
CA TRP A 101 -16.67 5.88 6.15
C TRP A 101 -15.56 4.82 6.25
N THR A 102 -14.90 4.69 7.39
CA THR A 102 -13.85 3.69 7.63
C THR A 102 -14.40 2.28 7.52
N ILE A 103 -15.52 2.01 8.21
CA ILE A 103 -16.21 0.71 8.16
C ILE A 103 -16.73 0.44 6.75
N GLY A 104 -17.32 1.44 6.10
CA GLY A 104 -17.84 1.32 4.73
C GLY A 104 -16.74 1.01 3.71
N VAL A 105 -15.61 1.72 3.76
CA VAL A 105 -14.45 1.44 2.88
C VAL A 105 -13.86 0.07 3.18
N PHE A 106 -13.67 -0.28 4.45
CA PHE A 106 -13.17 -1.61 4.83
C PHE A 106 -14.08 -2.73 4.30
N GLY A 107 -15.38 -2.66 4.58
CA GLY A 107 -16.36 -3.64 4.07
C GLY A 107 -16.39 -3.72 2.55
N PHE A 108 -16.32 -2.57 1.87
CA PHE A 108 -16.25 -2.51 0.40
C PHE A 108 -14.98 -3.16 -0.15
N VAL A 109 -13.82 -2.93 0.48
CA VAL A 109 -12.54 -3.55 0.10
C VAL A 109 -12.61 -5.07 0.27
N ILE A 110 -13.13 -5.56 1.39
CA ILE A 110 -13.30 -7.00 1.64
C ILE A 110 -14.27 -7.61 0.61
N ALA A 111 -15.42 -6.98 0.38
CA ALA A 111 -16.39 -7.46 -0.60
C ALA A 111 -15.81 -7.47 -2.03
N SER A 112 -15.06 -6.43 -2.41
CA SER A 112 -14.38 -6.34 -3.71
C SER A 112 -13.31 -7.40 -3.85
N TYR A 113 -12.53 -7.65 -2.79
CA TYR A 113 -11.48 -8.67 -2.79
C TYR A 113 -12.05 -10.06 -3.09
N PHE A 114 -13.13 -10.45 -2.41
CA PHE A 114 -13.78 -11.74 -2.66
C PHE A 114 -14.54 -11.76 -4.00
N GLY A 115 -15.30 -10.71 -4.32
CA GLY A 115 -16.11 -10.64 -5.53
C GLY A 115 -15.30 -10.58 -6.83
N LEU A 116 -14.09 -10.02 -6.77
CA LEU A 116 -13.21 -9.86 -7.93
C LEU A 116 -11.97 -10.76 -7.88
N GLY A 117 -11.86 -11.70 -6.94
CA GLY A 117 -10.70 -12.59 -6.83
C GLY A 117 -10.39 -13.35 -8.13
N PHE A 118 -11.43 -13.70 -8.91
CA PHE A 118 -11.27 -14.35 -10.21
C PHE A 118 -10.49 -13.50 -11.24
N THR A 119 -10.49 -12.18 -11.09
CA THR A 119 -9.84 -11.26 -12.04
C THR A 119 -8.32 -11.44 -12.06
N ALA A 120 -7.73 -11.85 -10.93
CA ALA A 120 -6.32 -12.17 -10.85
C ALA A 120 -5.95 -13.31 -11.81
N SER A 121 -6.68 -14.43 -11.69
CA SER A 121 -6.46 -15.60 -12.55
C SER A 121 -6.82 -15.32 -14.01
N TRP A 122 -7.80 -14.45 -14.27
CA TRP A 122 -8.16 -14.04 -15.63
C TRP A 122 -7.08 -13.18 -16.28
N LEU A 123 -6.57 -12.16 -15.58
CA LEU A 123 -5.48 -11.31 -16.07
C LEU A 123 -4.20 -12.11 -16.32
N ALA A 124 -3.85 -13.02 -15.41
CA ALA A 124 -2.65 -13.83 -15.52
C ALA A 124 -2.61 -14.79 -16.74
N ARG A 125 -3.72 -14.94 -17.49
CA ARG A 125 -3.73 -15.67 -18.78
C ARG A 125 -2.93 -14.95 -19.86
N TRP A 126 -2.73 -13.66 -19.71
CA TRP A 126 -1.91 -12.84 -20.60
C TRP A 126 -0.52 -12.71 -20.00
N SER A 127 0.52 -13.02 -20.77
CA SER A 127 1.91 -13.03 -20.30
C SER A 127 2.35 -11.71 -19.65
N LEU A 128 1.80 -10.58 -20.11
CA LEU A 128 2.05 -9.25 -19.55
C LEU A 128 1.62 -9.11 -18.08
N PHE A 129 0.56 -9.81 -17.66
CA PHE A 129 0.03 -9.75 -16.30
C PHE A 129 0.31 -11.01 -15.49
N ALA A 130 1.01 -12.00 -16.05
CA ALA A 130 1.39 -13.22 -15.35
C ALA A 130 2.49 -12.93 -14.31
N PRO A 131 2.53 -13.68 -13.18
CA PRO A 131 3.64 -13.62 -12.25
C PRO A 131 4.95 -14.08 -12.89
N HIS A 132 6.06 -13.53 -12.40
CA HIS A 132 7.37 -14.05 -12.73
C HIS A 132 7.43 -15.54 -12.34
N PRO A 133 8.02 -16.44 -13.16
CA PRO A 133 7.99 -17.89 -12.91
C PRO A 133 8.59 -18.36 -11.57
N ILE A 134 9.42 -17.53 -10.94
CA ILE A 134 10.07 -17.79 -9.65
C ILE A 134 9.17 -17.39 -8.46
N PHE A 135 8.08 -16.66 -8.69
CA PHE A 135 7.19 -16.25 -7.61
C PHE A 135 6.57 -17.49 -6.95
N PRO A 136 6.54 -17.55 -5.61
CA PRO A 136 5.89 -18.63 -4.91
C PRO A 136 4.39 -18.72 -5.31
N PRO A 137 3.83 -19.92 -5.53
CA PRO A 137 2.43 -20.08 -5.94
C PRO A 137 1.43 -19.39 -5.01
N GLU A 138 1.67 -19.38 -3.69
CA GLU A 138 0.87 -18.72 -2.66
C GLU A 138 0.84 -17.19 -2.77
N PHE A 139 1.76 -16.61 -3.55
CA PHE A 139 1.85 -15.19 -3.86
C PHE A 139 1.23 -14.83 -5.21
N GLY A 140 0.87 -15.83 -6.03
CA GLY A 140 0.30 -15.66 -7.35
C GLY A 140 -1.24 -15.55 -7.37
N PRO A 141 -1.85 -15.56 -8.56
CA PRO A 141 -3.30 -15.43 -8.77
C PRO A 141 -4.17 -16.48 -8.07
N GLY A 142 -3.65 -17.71 -7.91
CA GLY A 142 -4.29 -18.81 -7.18
C GLY A 142 -3.80 -18.95 -5.74
N GLY A 143 -3.23 -17.88 -5.18
CA GLY A 143 -2.43 -17.97 -3.96
C GLY A 143 -3.19 -18.52 -2.75
N ALA A 144 -4.51 -18.34 -2.68
CA ALA A 144 -5.32 -18.87 -1.60
C ALA A 144 -5.30 -20.41 -1.53
N ASP A 145 -5.39 -21.08 -2.69
CA ASP A 145 -5.42 -22.54 -2.78
C ASP A 145 -4.02 -23.16 -2.63
N ALA A 146 -2.98 -22.37 -2.89
CA ALA A 146 -1.59 -22.79 -2.80
C ALA A 146 -0.97 -22.60 -1.40
N ARG A 147 -1.71 -22.06 -0.43
CA ARG A 147 -1.20 -21.86 0.94
C ARG A 147 -1.01 -23.19 1.66
N ILE A 148 0.17 -23.38 2.22
CA ILE A 148 0.50 -24.52 3.05
C ILE A 148 0.76 -24.03 4.47
N GLN A 149 0.08 -24.62 5.45
CA GLN A 149 0.24 -24.29 6.85
C GLN A 149 1.72 -24.41 7.29
N GLY A 150 2.17 -23.45 8.10
CA GLY A 150 3.53 -23.37 8.61
C GLY A 150 4.55 -22.90 7.57
N THR A 151 4.13 -22.55 6.35
CA THR A 151 5.02 -22.08 5.30
C THR A 151 4.66 -20.68 4.82
N PHE A 152 5.67 -19.96 4.34
CA PHE A 152 5.48 -18.67 3.69
C PHE A 152 6.60 -18.42 2.69
N MET A 153 6.22 -18.18 1.43
CA MET A 153 7.13 -17.88 0.31
C MET A 153 8.26 -18.91 0.15
N GLY A 154 7.87 -20.19 0.15
CA GLY A 154 8.78 -21.32 -0.02
C GLY A 154 9.67 -21.63 1.19
N ALA A 155 9.44 -21.03 2.36
CA ALA A 155 10.15 -21.36 3.60
C ALA A 155 9.18 -21.88 4.67
N ALA A 156 9.60 -22.87 5.45
CA ALA A 156 8.93 -23.20 6.71
C ALA A 156 9.21 -22.07 7.73
N ILE A 157 8.15 -21.51 8.30
CA ILE A 157 8.23 -20.38 9.24
C ILE A 157 7.85 -20.75 10.67
N THR A 158 7.32 -21.95 10.92
CA THR A 158 7.03 -22.42 12.28
C THR A 158 8.27 -22.38 13.16
N GLY A 159 8.19 -21.69 14.30
CA GLY A 159 9.31 -21.45 15.21
C GLY A 159 10.20 -20.26 14.82
N LEU A 160 9.95 -19.61 13.67
CA LEU A 160 10.70 -18.45 13.20
C LEU A 160 10.01 -17.14 13.59
N GLY A 161 9.92 -16.85 14.90
CA GLY A 161 9.28 -15.64 15.43
C GLY A 161 9.87 -14.32 14.87
N TRP A 162 11.10 -14.33 14.37
CA TRP A 162 11.71 -13.18 13.69
C TRP A 162 10.95 -12.79 12.41
N VAL A 163 10.35 -13.75 11.69
CA VAL A 163 9.55 -13.48 10.48
C VAL A 163 8.35 -12.62 10.84
N ALA A 164 7.66 -12.95 11.95
CA ALA A 164 6.55 -12.18 12.46
C ALA A 164 6.94 -10.74 12.82
N ILE A 165 8.11 -10.56 13.47
CA ILE A 165 8.62 -9.23 13.84
C ILE A 165 8.95 -8.39 12.60
N VAL A 166 9.68 -8.96 11.64
CA VAL A 166 10.05 -8.26 10.40
C VAL A 166 8.81 -7.93 9.56
N TYR A 167 7.85 -8.85 9.48
CA TYR A 167 6.61 -8.62 8.76
C TYR A 167 5.73 -7.57 9.44
N LEU A 168 5.64 -7.55 10.77
CA LEU A 168 4.96 -6.50 11.53
C LEU A 168 5.58 -5.13 11.26
N PHE A 169 6.91 -5.04 11.27
CA PHE A 169 7.63 -3.82 10.94
C PHE A 169 7.31 -3.36 9.51
N GLY A 170 7.40 -4.27 8.53
CA GLY A 170 7.03 -3.98 7.15
C GLY A 170 5.57 -3.57 6.99
N TRP A 171 4.64 -4.23 7.70
CA TRP A 171 3.21 -3.89 7.70
C TRP A 171 2.98 -2.47 8.20
N PHE A 172 3.65 -2.05 9.28
CA PHE A 172 3.54 -0.67 9.76
C PHE A 172 3.99 0.33 8.70
N PHE A 173 5.17 0.12 8.09
CA PHE A 173 5.68 1.02 7.06
C PHE A 173 4.91 0.94 5.74
N ASN A 174 4.26 -0.19 5.44
CA ASN A 174 3.36 -0.32 4.31
C ASN A 174 2.19 0.66 4.48
N ILE A 175 1.47 0.54 5.59
CA ILE A 175 0.28 1.36 5.83
C ILE A 175 0.67 2.83 6.01
N ALA A 176 1.66 3.12 6.88
CA ALA A 176 2.08 4.49 7.13
C ALA A 176 2.72 5.13 5.89
N GLY A 177 3.62 4.42 5.22
CA GLY A 177 4.35 4.93 4.07
C GLY A 177 3.41 5.22 2.90
N GLU A 178 2.59 4.25 2.52
CA GLU A 178 1.67 4.42 1.40
C GLU A 178 0.62 5.49 1.68
N GLU A 179 -0.04 5.47 2.84
CA GLU A 179 -1.11 6.43 3.10
C GLU A 179 -0.60 7.86 3.29
N LEU A 180 0.58 8.04 3.90
CA LEU A 180 1.21 9.35 3.94
C LEU A 180 1.61 9.82 2.54
N TRP A 181 2.22 8.97 1.71
CA TRP A 181 2.63 9.35 0.35
C TRP A 181 1.43 9.65 -0.56
N PHE A 182 0.54 8.68 -0.74
CA PHE A 182 -0.56 8.77 -1.71
C PHE A 182 -1.67 9.72 -1.24
N ARG A 183 -2.14 9.57 0.00
CA ARG A 183 -3.35 10.27 0.49
C ARG A 183 -3.02 11.53 1.28
N GLY A 184 -1.92 11.51 2.01
CA GLY A 184 -1.43 12.64 2.77
C GLY A 184 -0.68 13.67 1.92
N TYR A 185 0.24 13.24 1.05
CA TYR A 185 1.09 14.13 0.26
C TYR A 185 0.52 14.45 -1.12
N ILE A 186 0.26 13.42 -1.95
CA ILE A 186 -0.07 13.59 -3.37
C ILE A 186 -1.54 14.02 -3.58
N LEU A 187 -2.51 13.36 -2.94
CA LEU A 187 -3.93 13.64 -3.14
C LEU A 187 -4.30 15.12 -2.92
N PRO A 188 -3.87 15.82 -1.86
CA PRO A 188 -4.18 17.24 -1.68
C PRO A 188 -3.62 18.14 -2.80
N ARG A 189 -2.51 17.74 -3.42
CA ARG A 189 -1.89 18.46 -4.54
C ARG A 189 -2.62 18.16 -5.86
N GLN A 190 -3.08 16.93 -6.04
CA GLN A 190 -3.94 16.52 -7.15
C GLN A 190 -5.30 17.21 -7.10
N GLU A 191 -5.86 17.45 -5.90
CA GLU A 191 -7.10 18.21 -5.74
C GLU A 191 -7.01 19.64 -6.27
N LYS A 192 -5.82 20.25 -6.28
CA LYS A 192 -5.61 21.59 -6.86
C LYS A 192 -5.58 21.57 -8.39
N ALA A 193 -5.16 20.46 -8.99
CA ALA A 193 -5.10 20.29 -10.45
C ALA A 193 -6.41 19.72 -11.04
N PHE A 194 -6.98 18.71 -10.39
CA PHE A 194 -8.10 17.91 -10.90
C PHE A 194 -9.41 18.15 -10.13
N GLY A 195 -9.41 19.00 -9.11
CA GLY A 195 -10.60 19.37 -8.34
C GLY A 195 -11.31 18.14 -7.75
N LYS A 196 -12.63 18.06 -7.99
CA LYS A 196 -13.49 16.97 -7.51
C LYS A 196 -13.17 15.58 -8.07
N HIS A 197 -12.32 15.49 -9.09
CA HIS A 197 -11.93 14.24 -9.76
C HIS A 197 -10.54 13.72 -9.35
N ALA A 198 -9.85 14.40 -8.42
CA ALA A 198 -8.51 14.00 -7.99
C ALA A 198 -8.43 12.56 -7.44
N TRP A 199 -9.49 12.04 -6.82
CA TRP A 199 -9.56 10.66 -6.34
C TRP A 199 -9.42 9.63 -7.45
N ILE A 200 -9.83 9.95 -8.69
CA ILE A 200 -9.66 9.07 -9.85
C ILE A 200 -8.18 8.97 -10.18
N ALA A 201 -7.51 10.11 -10.33
CA ALA A 201 -6.07 10.15 -10.59
C ALA A 201 -5.28 9.45 -9.46
N ASN A 202 -5.62 9.72 -8.20
CA ASN A 202 -4.96 9.12 -7.05
C ASN A 202 -5.19 7.61 -6.95
N GLY A 203 -6.43 7.16 -7.13
CA GLY A 203 -6.79 5.74 -7.06
C GLY A 203 -6.16 4.95 -8.19
N LEU A 204 -6.22 5.43 -9.44
CA LEU A 204 -5.55 4.81 -10.58
C LEU A 204 -4.04 4.72 -10.36
N MET A 205 -3.43 5.80 -9.88
CA MET A 205 -2.00 5.84 -9.58
C MET A 205 -1.60 4.84 -8.48
N PHE A 206 -2.41 4.72 -7.41
CA PHE A 206 -2.20 3.72 -6.37
C PHE A 206 -2.34 2.30 -6.92
N THR A 207 -3.35 2.03 -7.74
CA THR A 207 -3.51 0.74 -8.42
C THR A 207 -2.28 0.42 -9.28
N LEU A 208 -1.84 1.36 -10.12
CA LEU A 208 -0.67 1.18 -10.97
C LEU A 208 0.64 1.12 -10.18
N ASN A 209 0.68 1.52 -8.91
CA ASN A 209 1.84 1.28 -8.05
C ASN A 209 2.08 -0.23 -7.81
N HIS A 210 1.05 -1.05 -8.06
CA HIS A 210 1.09 -2.51 -7.92
C HIS A 210 1.44 -3.22 -9.23
N ILE A 211 2.11 -2.56 -10.18
CA ILE A 211 2.63 -3.20 -11.41
C ILE A 211 3.64 -4.33 -11.14
N TRP A 212 4.14 -4.45 -9.90
CA TRP A 212 4.94 -5.58 -9.44
C TRP A 212 4.08 -6.81 -9.04
N GLN A 213 2.75 -6.68 -9.08
CA GLN A 213 1.75 -7.74 -9.01
C GLN A 213 0.65 -7.47 -10.06
N PRO A 214 0.99 -7.48 -11.36
CA PRO A 214 0.11 -6.97 -12.41
C PRO A 214 -1.22 -7.73 -12.54
N TRP A 215 -1.31 -8.99 -12.08
CA TRP A 215 -2.57 -9.72 -11.99
C TRP A 215 -3.55 -9.12 -10.97
N ASN A 216 -3.09 -8.40 -9.96
CA ASN A 216 -3.95 -7.83 -8.91
C ASN A 216 -4.54 -6.45 -9.28
N LEU A 217 -4.23 -5.89 -10.45
CA LEU A 217 -4.62 -4.50 -10.79
C LEU A 217 -6.15 -4.30 -10.76
N LEU A 218 -6.92 -5.23 -11.32
CA LEU A 218 -8.40 -5.15 -11.29
C LEU A 218 -8.99 -5.45 -9.92
N LEU A 219 -8.29 -6.25 -9.11
CA LEU A 219 -8.68 -6.56 -7.73
C LEU A 219 -8.51 -5.33 -6.82
N ILE A 220 -7.42 -4.58 -6.99
CA ILE A 220 -7.05 -3.42 -6.17
C ILE A 220 -7.84 -2.17 -6.56
N LEU A 221 -8.16 -2.02 -7.85
CA LEU A 221 -8.72 -0.79 -8.40
C LEU A 221 -9.94 -0.24 -7.66
N PRO A 222 -10.99 -1.03 -7.34
CA PRO A 222 -12.16 -0.50 -6.66
C PRO A 222 -11.82 0.04 -5.27
N GLY A 223 -11.04 -0.71 -4.49
CA GLY A 223 -10.62 -0.30 -3.15
C GLY A 223 -9.77 0.97 -3.17
N ALA A 224 -8.83 1.07 -4.11
CA ALA A 224 -7.98 2.23 -4.29
C ALA A 224 -8.79 3.51 -4.61
N LEU A 225 -9.77 3.39 -5.50
CA LEU A 225 -10.69 4.47 -5.88
C LEU A 225 -11.61 4.87 -4.72
N ALA A 226 -12.24 3.90 -4.06
CA ALA A 226 -13.14 4.15 -2.93
C ALA A 226 -12.42 4.81 -1.75
N GLY A 227 -11.22 4.31 -1.42
CA GLY A 227 -10.38 4.90 -0.38
C GLY A 227 -9.95 6.32 -0.70
N ALA A 228 -9.45 6.57 -1.92
CA ALA A 228 -9.07 7.91 -2.36
C ALA A 228 -10.27 8.88 -2.33
N PHE A 229 -11.44 8.43 -2.77
CA PHE A 229 -12.67 9.21 -2.72
C PHE A 229 -13.07 9.54 -1.28
N ALA A 230 -13.04 8.57 -0.38
CA ALA A 230 -13.38 8.78 1.03
C ALA A 230 -12.44 9.80 1.68
N VAL A 231 -11.13 9.68 1.48
CA VAL A 231 -10.16 10.65 2.03
C VAL A 231 -10.33 12.03 1.41
N GLN A 232 -10.55 12.13 0.09
CA GLN A 232 -10.81 13.41 -0.57
C GLN A 232 -12.09 14.07 -0.02
N ARG A 233 -13.16 13.28 0.19
CA ARG A 233 -14.46 13.76 0.64
C ARG A 233 -14.46 14.20 2.10
N ARG A 234 -13.73 13.47 2.96
CA ARG A 234 -13.69 13.67 4.41
C ARG A 234 -12.52 14.51 4.88
N LYS A 235 -11.50 14.67 4.04
CA LYS A 235 -10.24 15.36 4.37
C LYS A 235 -9.60 14.78 5.64
N ASN A 236 -9.66 13.46 5.79
CA ASN A 236 -9.11 12.73 6.92
C ASN A 236 -8.45 11.44 6.43
N THR A 237 -7.13 11.35 6.54
CA THR A 237 -6.33 10.21 6.07
C THR A 237 -6.44 9.00 6.99
N TRP A 238 -6.82 9.21 8.27
CA TRP A 238 -7.03 8.10 9.21
C TRP A 238 -8.05 7.08 8.74
N ILE A 239 -9.05 7.52 7.96
CA ILE A 239 -10.04 6.62 7.36
C ILE A 239 -9.35 5.50 6.59
N LEU A 240 -8.36 5.84 5.77
CA LEU A 240 -7.66 4.86 4.95
C LEU A 240 -6.53 4.20 5.71
N ILE A 241 -5.79 4.89 6.59
CA ILE A 241 -4.79 4.24 7.47
C ILE A 241 -5.42 3.08 8.25
N ILE A 242 -6.61 3.28 8.82
CA ILE A 242 -7.29 2.26 9.62
C ILE A 242 -7.87 1.16 8.71
N SER A 243 -8.66 1.51 7.70
CA SER A 243 -9.29 0.49 6.85
C SER A 243 -8.28 -0.31 6.02
N HIS A 244 -7.25 0.33 5.46
CA HIS A 244 -6.14 -0.32 4.76
C HIS A 244 -5.33 -1.20 5.72
N GLY A 245 -5.03 -0.67 6.92
CA GLY A 245 -4.32 -1.41 7.96
C GLY A 245 -5.05 -2.66 8.39
N LEU A 246 -6.37 -2.59 8.64
CA LEU A 246 -7.20 -3.73 8.99
C LEU A 246 -7.24 -4.79 7.87
N ALA A 247 -7.36 -4.37 6.61
CA ALA A 247 -7.37 -5.29 5.48
C ALA A 247 -6.05 -6.06 5.36
N ASN A 248 -4.91 -5.38 5.52
CA ASN A 248 -3.59 -6.02 5.48
C ASN A 248 -3.25 -6.78 6.77
N ALA A 249 -3.85 -6.41 7.90
CA ALA A 249 -3.64 -7.08 9.17
C ALA A 249 -4.09 -8.54 9.13
N ILE A 250 -5.01 -8.91 8.23
CA ILE A 250 -5.39 -10.31 7.99
C ILE A 250 -4.16 -11.16 7.65
N ALA A 251 -3.34 -10.72 6.69
CA ALA A 251 -2.12 -11.42 6.30
C ALA A 251 -1.08 -11.42 7.44
N LEU A 252 -0.94 -10.30 8.15
CA LEU A 252 -0.06 -10.21 9.32
C LEU A 252 -0.43 -11.22 10.41
N VAL A 253 -1.71 -11.34 10.75
CA VAL A 253 -2.21 -12.29 11.76
C VAL A 253 -1.93 -13.72 11.32
N VAL A 254 -2.22 -14.07 10.06
CA VAL A 254 -1.91 -15.41 9.52
C VAL A 254 -0.42 -15.72 9.66
N ILE A 255 0.46 -14.78 9.30
CA ILE A 255 1.92 -14.98 9.39
C ILE A 255 2.38 -15.12 10.85
N ILE A 256 1.87 -14.31 11.77
CA ILE A 256 2.16 -14.42 13.20
C ILE A 256 1.77 -15.81 13.69
N LEU A 257 0.54 -16.24 13.43
CA LEU A 257 0.02 -17.51 13.91
C LEU A 257 0.84 -18.69 13.36
N ASN A 258 1.16 -18.67 12.06
CA ASN A 258 2.02 -19.70 11.45
C ASN A 258 3.44 -19.69 12.02
N ALA A 259 4.02 -18.51 12.26
CA ALA A 259 5.35 -18.40 12.85
C ALA A 259 5.43 -18.96 14.28
N PHE A 260 4.34 -18.89 15.04
CA PHE A 260 4.25 -19.46 16.39
C PHE A 260 3.61 -20.87 16.44
N GLY A 261 3.31 -21.47 15.28
CA GLY A 261 2.82 -22.85 15.18
C GLY A 261 1.33 -23.02 15.52
N PHE A 262 0.55 -21.95 15.53
CA PHE A 262 -0.90 -22.04 15.66
C PHE A 262 -1.55 -22.47 14.34
N VAL A 263 -2.62 -23.25 14.43
CA VAL A 263 -3.44 -23.69 13.29
C VAL A 263 -4.40 -22.56 12.91
N VAL A 264 -4.46 -22.21 11.62
CA VAL A 264 -5.30 -21.13 11.06
C VAL A 264 -5.99 -21.60 9.80
#